data_AF-R5KWN5-F1
#
_entry.id   AF-R5KWN5-F1
#
_cell.length_a   1.000
_cell.length_b   1.000
_cell.length_c   1.000
_cell.angle_alpha   90.00
_cell.angle_beta   90.00
_cell.angle_gamma   90.00
#
_symmetry.space_group_name_H-M   'P 1'
#
loop_
_entity.id
_entity.type
_entity.pdbx_description
1 polymer ?
#
loop_
_entity_poly.entity_id
_entity_poly.type
_entity_poly.pdbx_seq_one_letter_code
_entity_poly.pdbx_strand_id
1 'polypeptide(L)'
;MQIQRNQQHDKLTAKPFVKWVGGKGQLIQTFEGLLPTHLESIDKFTYVEPFVGGGAMLFFMLQKYRNICKAVINDMNENLITAYKTVRDTPEKLVMRLAEIQREYLSLQSYETRKEYYLEVRKDFNSKNFRT
;
A
#
# COMPACT_ATOMS: atom_id res chain seq x y z
N MET A 1 17.82 -39.30 7.07
CA MET A 1 16.75 -38.42 6.55
C MET A 1 17.25 -36.98 6.69
N GLN A 2 17.82 -36.41 5.64
CA GLN A 2 18.41 -35.07 5.69
C GLN A 2 17.31 -34.05 5.37
N ILE A 3 17.00 -33.17 6.32
CA ILE A 3 16.15 -32.00 6.08
C ILE A 3 17.06 -30.92 5.48
N GLN A 4 17.07 -30.81 4.15
CA GLN A 4 17.64 -29.64 3.49
C GLN A 4 16.72 -28.45 3.78
N ARG A 5 17.19 -27.51 4.59
CA ARG A 5 16.57 -26.19 4.71
C ARG A 5 16.78 -25.46 3.38
N ASN A 6 15.72 -25.29 2.58
CA ASN A 6 15.71 -24.35 1.47
C ASN A 6 15.97 -22.95 2.02
N GLN A 7 17.18 -22.44 1.84
CA GLN A 7 17.44 -21.01 1.93
C GLN A 7 17.08 -20.36 0.59
N GLN A 8 15.78 -20.18 0.36
CA GLN A 8 15.31 -19.20 -0.60
C GLN A 8 15.26 -17.87 0.16
N HIS A 9 16.22 -16.99 -0.10
CA HIS A 9 16.08 -15.59 0.32
C HIS A 9 14.85 -15.04 -0.40
N ASP A 10 13.71 -14.97 0.30
CA ASP A 10 12.49 -14.36 -0.20
C ASP A 10 12.81 -12.91 -0.56
N LYS A 11 12.85 -12.64 -1.86
CA LYS A 11 13.04 -11.28 -2.38
C LYS A 11 11.85 -10.47 -1.89
N LEU A 12 12.07 -9.56 -0.93
CA LEU A 12 11.02 -8.71 -0.38
C LEU A 12 10.37 -7.91 -1.52
N THR A 13 9.12 -8.24 -1.82
CA THR A 13 8.31 -7.57 -2.86
C THR A 13 7.31 -6.65 -2.20
N ALA A 14 7.34 -5.37 -2.59
CA ALA A 14 6.37 -4.40 -2.10
C ALA A 14 4.98 -4.74 -2.64
N LYS A 15 3.93 -4.54 -1.83
CA LYS A 15 2.55 -4.81 -2.19
C LYS A 15 1.66 -3.63 -1.78
N PRO A 16 0.50 -3.44 -2.44
CA PRO A 16 -0.56 -2.57 -1.93
C PRO A 16 -0.79 -2.74 -0.43
N PHE A 17 -0.70 -1.64 0.33
CA PHE A 17 -0.86 -1.66 1.78
C PHE A 17 -2.30 -1.33 2.24
N VAL A 18 -3.15 -0.85 1.34
CA VAL A 18 -4.58 -0.61 1.59
C VAL A 18 -5.45 -1.50 0.72
N LYS A 19 -6.52 -2.05 1.30
CA LYS A 19 -7.60 -2.64 0.52
C LYS A 19 -8.41 -1.51 -0.12
N TRP A 20 -8.49 -1.53 -1.44
CA TRP A 20 -9.17 -0.49 -2.21
C TRP A 20 -10.22 -1.12 -3.14
N VAL A 21 -11.37 -0.48 -3.24
CA VAL A 21 -12.42 -0.90 -4.19
C VAL A 21 -11.92 -0.70 -5.61
N GLY A 22 -12.16 -1.66 -6.50
CA GLY A 22 -11.64 -1.61 -7.87
C GLY A 22 -10.13 -1.85 -7.98
N GLY A 23 -9.53 -2.51 -6.99
CA GLY A 23 -8.11 -2.88 -7.04
C GLY A 23 -7.77 -3.67 -8.31
N LYS A 24 -6.88 -3.11 -9.14
CA LYS A 24 -6.50 -3.64 -10.46
C LYS A 24 -5.68 -4.94 -10.41
N GLY A 25 -5.53 -5.57 -9.24
CA GLY A 25 -4.63 -6.70 -9.01
C GLY A 25 -4.89 -7.90 -9.93
N GLN A 26 -6.16 -8.28 -10.13
CA GLN A 26 -6.54 -9.37 -11.03
C GLN A 26 -6.33 -9.03 -12.52
N LEU A 27 -6.29 -7.74 -12.86
CA LEU A 27 -6.13 -7.25 -14.22
C LEU A 27 -4.67 -6.99 -14.60
N ILE A 28 -3.72 -7.13 -13.66
CA ILE A 28 -2.30 -6.85 -13.90
C ILE A 28 -1.78 -7.65 -15.09
N GLN A 29 -2.09 -8.95 -15.16
CA GLN A 29 -1.62 -9.82 -16.25
C GLN A 29 -2.15 -9.38 -17.62
N THR A 30 -3.41 -8.93 -17.68
CA THR A 30 -3.99 -8.40 -18.91
C THR A 30 -3.32 -7.08 -19.30
N PHE A 31 -3.15 -6.15 -18.36
CA PHE A 31 -2.52 -4.87 -18.64
C PHE A 31 -1.05 -5.01 -19.01
N GLU A 32 -0.33 -5.95 -18.39
CA GLU A 32 1.06 -6.26 -18.71
C GLU A 32 1.25 -6.58 -20.20
N GLY A 33 0.33 -7.35 -20.79
CA GLY A 33 0.36 -7.66 -22.23
C GLY A 33 0.01 -6.48 -23.15
N LEU A 34 -0.54 -5.39 -22.60
CA LEU A 34 -0.90 -4.17 -23.34
C LEU A 34 0.12 -3.05 -23.16
N LEU A 35 1.11 -3.22 -22.27
CA LEU A 35 2.16 -2.23 -22.08
C LEU A 35 3.06 -2.12 -23.32
N PRO A 36 3.57 -0.91 -23.65
CA PRO A 36 4.52 -0.77 -24.74
C PRO A 36 5.75 -1.67 -24.54
N THR A 37 6.10 -2.45 -25.55
CA THR A 37 7.19 -3.44 -25.48
C THR A 37 8.57 -2.81 -25.32
N HIS A 38 8.73 -1.55 -25.74
CA HIS A 38 9.99 -0.81 -25.66
C HIS A 38 10.22 -0.14 -24.30
N LEU A 39 9.34 -0.32 -23.31
CA LEU A 39 9.52 0.33 -22.00
C LEU A 39 10.85 -0.04 -21.33
N GLU A 40 11.36 -1.27 -21.52
CA GLU A 40 12.64 -1.70 -20.94
C GLU A 40 13.86 -1.10 -21.64
N SER A 41 13.73 -0.70 -22.91
CA SER A 41 14.84 -0.12 -23.69
C SER A 41 14.98 1.39 -23.52
N ILE A 42 14.00 2.06 -22.93
CA ILE A 42 14.11 3.47 -22.55
C ILE A 42 15.11 3.56 -21.40
N ASP A 43 16.18 4.36 -21.54
CA ASP A 43 17.21 4.48 -20.50
C ASP A 43 16.62 4.87 -19.14
N LYS A 44 15.81 5.94 -19.11
CA LYS A 44 15.09 6.40 -17.90
C LYS A 44 13.75 6.98 -18.27
N PHE A 45 12.70 6.63 -17.52
CA PHE A 45 11.38 7.23 -17.71
C PHE A 45 10.63 7.52 -16.42
N THR A 46 9.65 8.42 -16.53
CA THR A 46 8.72 8.76 -15.46
C THR A 46 7.43 7.97 -15.64
N TYR A 47 7.06 7.16 -14.65
CA TYR A 47 5.74 6.53 -14.59
C TYR A 47 4.71 7.52 -14.04
N VAL A 48 3.52 7.57 -14.64
CA VAL A 48 2.44 8.46 -14.20
C VAL A 48 1.15 7.65 -14.03
N GLU A 49 0.56 7.69 -12.84
CA GLU A 49 -0.73 7.04 -12.54
C GLU A 49 -1.71 8.07 -11.91
N PRO A 50 -2.62 8.66 -12.71
CA PRO A 50 -3.50 9.73 -12.23
C PRO A 50 -4.61 9.27 -11.27
N PHE A 51 -4.86 7.95 -11.21
CA PHE A 51 -5.87 7.28 -10.39
C PHE A 51 -5.26 6.06 -9.71
N VAL A 52 -4.41 6.31 -8.71
CA VAL A 52 -3.60 5.25 -8.09
C VAL A 52 -4.45 4.23 -7.34
N GLY A 53 -5.51 4.67 -6.63
CA GLY A 53 -6.25 3.82 -5.70
C GLY A 53 -5.31 3.02 -4.78
N GLY A 54 -5.52 1.71 -4.68
CA GLY A 54 -4.63 0.82 -3.91
C GLY A 54 -3.22 0.63 -4.49
N GLY A 55 -2.90 1.18 -5.67
CA GLY A 55 -1.54 1.19 -6.22
C GLY A 55 -1.10 -0.15 -6.83
N ALA A 56 -2.03 -1.05 -7.16
CA ALA A 56 -1.68 -2.36 -7.71
C ALA A 56 -0.78 -2.27 -8.96
N MET A 57 -1.09 -1.35 -9.88
CA MET A 57 -0.26 -1.11 -11.07
C MET A 57 1.04 -0.38 -10.72
N LEU A 58 1.01 0.66 -9.88
CA LEU A 58 2.23 1.30 -9.37
C LEU A 58 3.25 0.28 -8.83
N PHE A 59 2.85 -0.57 -7.88
CA PHE A 59 3.77 -1.54 -7.27
C PHE A 59 4.28 -2.56 -8.29
N PHE A 60 3.44 -3.00 -9.23
CA PHE A 60 3.86 -3.89 -10.33
C PHE A 60 4.89 -3.21 -11.24
N MET A 61 4.60 -1.99 -11.71
CA MET A 61 5.47 -1.23 -12.62
C MET A 61 6.84 -0.98 -12.00
N LEU A 62 6.89 -0.53 -10.74
CA LEU A 62 8.15 -0.28 -10.03
C LEU A 62 8.99 -1.54 -9.77
N GLN A 63 8.35 -2.71 -9.67
CA GLN A 63 9.05 -3.98 -9.48
C GLN A 63 9.59 -4.54 -10.79
N LYS A 64 8.80 -4.41 -11.87
CA LYS A 64 9.13 -4.92 -13.20
C LYS A 64 10.16 -4.05 -13.91
N TYR A 65 9.98 -2.73 -13.93
CA TYR A 65 10.78 -1.80 -14.73
C TYR A 65 11.76 -1.02 -13.84
N ARG A 66 13.02 -1.49 -13.78
CA ARG A 66 14.09 -0.87 -12.97
C ARG A 66 14.57 0.48 -13.48
N ASN A 67 14.26 0.79 -14.73
CA ASN A 67 14.54 2.06 -15.40
C ASN A 67 13.49 3.16 -15.12
N ILE A 68 12.47 2.89 -14.30
CA ILE A 68 11.62 3.94 -13.73
C ILE A 68 12.41 4.72 -12.68
N CYS A 69 12.81 5.94 -13.00
CA CYS A 69 13.55 6.82 -12.09
C CYS A 69 12.63 7.71 -11.25
N LYS A 70 11.37 7.88 -11.67
CA LYS A 70 10.37 8.71 -11.00
C LYS A 70 8.98 8.13 -11.22
N ALA A 71 8.17 8.15 -10.16
CA ALA A 71 6.73 7.88 -10.26
C ALA A 71 5.94 9.11 -9.79
N VAL A 72 4.94 9.50 -10.57
CA VAL A 72 3.98 10.55 -10.24
C VAL A 72 2.62 9.89 -10.09
N ILE A 73 2.07 9.91 -8.88
CA ILE A 73 0.75 9.35 -8.60
C ILE A 73 -0.21 10.44 -8.13
N ASN A 74 -1.48 10.25 -8.45
CA ASN A 74 -2.57 11.10 -8.00
C ASN A 74 -3.83 10.28 -7.69
N ASP A 75 -4.72 10.86 -6.91
CA ASP A 75 -6.08 10.40 -6.65
C ASP A 75 -6.90 11.59 -6.14
N MET A 76 -8.22 11.55 -6.33
CA MET A 76 -9.12 12.57 -5.79
C MET A 76 -9.26 12.45 -4.27
N ASN A 77 -8.99 11.26 -3.70
CA ASN A 77 -9.07 11.05 -2.26
C ASN A 77 -7.80 11.56 -1.54
N GLU A 78 -7.91 12.74 -0.90
CA GLU A 78 -6.81 13.36 -0.15
C GLU A 78 -6.28 12.50 1.01
N ASN A 79 -7.15 11.75 1.70
CA ASN A 79 -6.74 10.85 2.78
C ASN A 79 -5.89 9.70 2.24
N LEU A 80 -6.22 9.17 1.05
CA LEU A 80 -5.39 8.16 0.38
C LEU A 80 -4.02 8.73 0.01
N ILE A 81 -3.98 9.92 -0.59
CA ILE A 81 -2.70 10.56 -0.94
C ILE A 81 -1.88 10.88 0.30
N THR A 82 -2.51 11.28 1.39
CA THR A 82 -1.87 11.48 2.70
C THR A 82 -1.28 10.17 3.20
N ALA A 83 -2.01 9.05 3.11
CA ALA A 83 -1.49 7.74 3.50
C ALA A 83 -0.23 7.34 2.70
N TYR A 84 -0.22 7.54 1.37
CA TYR A 84 0.98 7.30 0.55
C TYR A 84 2.16 8.19 0.96
N LYS A 85 1.92 9.48 1.21
CA LYS A 85 2.96 10.42 1.68
C LYS A 85 3.51 9.98 3.05
N THR A 86 2.66 9.63 3.99
CA THR A 86 3.07 9.17 5.33
C THR A 86 3.91 7.90 5.28
N VAL A 87 3.53 6.93 4.44
CA VAL A 87 4.32 5.70 4.22
C VAL A 87 5.69 6.02 3.61
N ARG A 88 5.76 6.98 2.67
CA ARG A 88 7.01 7.37 2.00
C ARG A 88 7.94 8.17 2.93
N ASP A 89 7.37 9.14 3.65
CA ASP A 89 8.15 10.19 4.33
C ASP A 89 8.42 9.86 5.80
N THR A 90 7.53 9.12 6.47
CA THR A 90 7.63 8.84 7.91
C THR A 90 7.20 7.40 8.29
N PRO A 91 7.77 6.36 7.65
CA PRO A 91 7.33 4.98 7.86
C PRO A 91 7.50 4.50 9.31
N GLU A 92 8.57 4.88 10.01
CA GLU A 92 8.82 4.45 11.39
C GLU A 92 7.76 5.01 12.35
N LYS A 93 7.41 6.30 12.20
CA LYS A 93 6.35 6.95 12.99
C LYS A 93 5.00 6.29 12.74
N LEU A 94 4.71 5.96 11.48
CA LEU A 94 3.49 5.24 11.12
C LEU A 94 3.44 3.87 11.81
N VAL A 95 4.52 3.09 11.75
CA VAL A 95 4.61 1.77 12.39
C VAL A 95 4.41 1.86 13.91
N MET A 96 5.04 2.84 14.57
CA MET A 96 4.86 3.06 16.00
C MET A 96 3.40 3.35 16.36
N ARG A 97 2.74 4.25 15.61
CA ARG A 97 1.35 4.62 15.86
C ARG A 97 0.38 3.46 15.59
N LEU A 98 0.61 2.68 14.53
CA LEU A 98 -0.19 1.48 14.26
C LEU A 98 0.00 0.42 15.35
N ALA A 99 1.21 0.26 15.89
CA ALA A 99 1.47 -0.66 17.00
C ALA A 99 0.77 -0.24 18.30
N GLU A 100 0.63 1.06 18.56
CA GLU A 100 -0.18 1.57 19.68
C GLU A 100 -1.65 1.19 19.53
N ILE A 101 -2.25 1.51 18.37
CA ILE A 101 -3.65 1.17 18.06
C ILE A 101 -3.86 -0.35 18.18
N GLN A 102 -2.92 -1.15 17.66
CA GLN A 102 -2.99 -2.60 17.78
C GLN A 102 -2.96 -3.06 19.24
N ARG A 103 -2.08 -2.51 20.08
CA ARG A 103 -2.02 -2.86 21.52
C ARG A 103 -3.31 -2.49 22.24
N GLU A 104 -3.82 -1.29 22.02
CA GLU A 104 -5.10 -0.83 22.58
C GLU A 104 -6.24 -1.78 22.17
N TYR A 105 -6.38 -2.07 20.88
CA TYR A 105 -7.43 -2.94 20.35
C TYR A 105 -7.35 -4.38 20.89
N LEU A 106 -6.15 -4.96 20.94
CA LEU A 106 -5.95 -6.32 21.41
C LEU A 106 -6.08 -6.47 22.94
N SER A 107 -5.91 -5.38 23.70
CA SER A 107 -6.13 -5.39 25.15
C SER A 107 -7.61 -5.57 25.54
N LEU A 108 -8.53 -5.25 24.63
CA LEU A 108 -9.97 -5.44 24.81
C LEU A 108 -10.34 -6.92 24.75
N GLN A 109 -11.14 -7.38 25.70
CA GLN A 109 -11.38 -8.81 25.97
C GLN A 109 -12.51 -9.42 25.13
N SER A 110 -13.49 -8.61 24.72
CA SER A 110 -14.67 -9.09 24.01
C SER A 110 -14.76 -8.56 22.59
N TYR A 111 -15.54 -9.24 21.76
CA TYR A 111 -15.85 -8.77 20.41
C TYR A 111 -16.63 -7.45 20.45
N GLU A 112 -17.56 -7.31 21.40
CA GLU A 112 -18.42 -6.15 21.57
C GLU A 112 -17.60 -4.89 21.86
N THR A 113 -16.66 -4.96 22.80
CA THR A 113 -15.79 -3.83 23.16
C THR A 113 -14.84 -3.46 22.02
N ARG A 114 -14.31 -4.44 21.29
CA ARG A 114 -13.50 -4.21 20.08
C ARG A 114 -14.30 -3.56 18.95
N LYS A 115 -15.56 -3.97 18.77
CA LYS A 115 -16.47 -3.38 17.80
C LYS A 115 -16.77 -1.92 18.14
N GLU A 116 -17.04 -1.62 19.41
CA GLU A 116 -17.26 -0.25 19.89
C GLU A 116 -16.03 0.64 19.65
N TYR A 117 -14.84 0.17 20.03
CA TYR A 117 -13.58 0.88 19.75
C TYR A 117 -13.42 1.23 18.27
N TYR A 118 -13.62 0.26 17.37
CA TYR A 118 -13.54 0.50 15.92
C TYR A 118 -14.56 1.54 15.44
N LEU A 119 -15.80 1.48 15.93
CA LEU A 119 -16.86 2.40 15.52
C LEU A 119 -16.57 3.84 15.97
N GLU A 120 -16.02 4.05 17.16
CA GLU A 120 -15.60 5.37 17.63
C GLU A 120 -14.45 5.93 16.80
N VAL A 121 -13.38 5.14 16.57
CA VAL A 121 -12.26 5.57 15.69
C VAL A 121 -12.76 5.93 14.28
N ARG A 122 -13.69 5.15 13.74
CA ARG A 122 -14.29 5.41 12.42
C ARG A 122 -15.12 6.69 12.41
N LYS A 123 -15.88 6.96 13.48
CA LYS A 123 -16.67 8.18 13.63
C LYS A 123 -15.77 9.42 13.69
N ASP A 124 -14.67 9.35 14.43
CA ASP A 124 -13.67 10.42 14.49
C ASP A 124 -13.07 10.69 13.11
N PHE A 125 -12.66 9.63 12.39
CA PHE A 125 -12.14 9.74 11.03
C PHE A 125 -13.15 10.40 10.06
N ASN A 126 -14.42 9.96 10.10
CA ASN A 126 -15.46 10.48 9.19
C ASN A 126 -15.90 11.91 9.53
N SER A 127 -15.81 12.30 10.81
CA SER A 127 -16.16 13.65 11.25
C SER A 127 -15.09 14.70 10.96
N LYS A 128 -13.92 14.28 10.43
CA LYS A 128 -12.71 15.11 10.24
C LYS A 128 -12.20 15.74 11.55
N ASN A 129 -12.63 15.24 12.71
CA ASN A 129 -12.14 15.68 14.01
C ASN A 129 -10.80 15.00 14.32
N PHE A 130 -9.77 15.32 13.56
CA PHE A 130 -8.43 14.85 13.87
C PHE A 130 -7.92 15.62 15.09
N ARG A 131 -7.88 14.99 16.26
CA ARG A 131 -7.12 15.49 17.41
C ARG A 131 -5.64 15.45 17.01
N THR A 132 -5.11 16.61 16.61
CA THR A 132 -3.67 16.86 16.42
C THR A 132 -2.89 16.65 17.70
#